data_AF-A0A5B8K2K6-F1
#
_entry.id   AF-A0A5B8K2K6-F1
#
_cell.length_a   1.000
_cell.length_b   1.000
_cell.length_c   1.000
_cell.angle_alpha   90.00
_cell.angle_beta   90.00
_cell.angle_gamma   90.00
#
_symmetry.space_group_name_H-M   'P 1'
#
loop_
_entity.id
_entity.type
_entity.pdbx_description
1 polymer ?
#
loop_
_entity_poly.entity_id
_entity_poly.type
_entity_poly.pdbx_seq_one_letter_code
_entity_poly.pdbx_strand_id
1 'polypeptide(L)'
;MLKNINNQLVSENKRKLQVLWYDTTTAYFESFSRIGIRVPGFSKDGKFKEDQVVIGLITDENGIPLHYKLFPGNTTDSKTFIHFMLEMKRVYEIEKVVIVCDKGMSTNANIRFLEAHGIDYIISYRMKAGSKKVKEYVLKQDDYVNYGGDFKYKEQTYFSTWQNGRKNDKVRRRIISYSSSRASKDRKDRENLVNNWTNIFFNLTKW
;
A
#
# COMPACT_ATOMS: atom_id res chain seq x y z
N MET A 1 -18.54 9.64 -15.60
CA MET A 1 -17.36 10.38 -16.10
C MET A 1 -16.14 9.47 -16.34
N LEU A 2 -15.49 8.90 -15.30
CA LEU A 2 -14.26 8.11 -15.49
C LEU A 2 -14.41 6.89 -16.42
N LYS A 3 -15.57 6.22 -16.41
CA LYS A 3 -15.88 5.16 -17.38
C LYS A 3 -15.80 5.66 -18.84
N ASN A 4 -16.31 6.86 -19.10
CA ASN A 4 -16.28 7.44 -20.45
C ASN A 4 -14.85 7.81 -20.85
N ILE A 5 -14.08 8.40 -19.93
CA ILE A 5 -12.65 8.70 -20.16
C ILE A 5 -11.89 7.40 -20.46
N ASN A 6 -12.13 6.35 -19.68
CA ASN A 6 -11.54 5.05 -19.94
C ASN A 6 -11.90 4.52 -21.34
N ASN A 7 -13.19 4.53 -21.70
CA ASN A 7 -13.66 4.04 -22.99
C ASN A 7 -13.03 4.82 -24.15
N GLN A 8 -12.90 6.14 -24.02
CA GLN A 8 -12.23 6.97 -25.02
C GLN A 8 -10.75 6.61 -25.15
N LEU A 9 -10.02 6.54 -24.04
CA LEU A 9 -8.58 6.20 -24.05
C LEU A 9 -8.32 4.80 -24.60
N VAL A 10 -9.18 3.83 -24.29
CA VAL A 10 -9.10 2.47 -24.84
C VAL A 10 -9.40 2.49 -26.34
N SER A 11 -10.42 3.21 -26.79
CA SER A 11 -10.77 3.31 -28.23
C SER A 11 -9.67 3.96 -29.07
N GLU A 12 -8.92 4.89 -28.48
CA GLU A 12 -7.78 5.55 -29.11
C GLU A 12 -6.47 4.76 -28.93
N ASN A 13 -6.52 3.56 -28.34
CA ASN A 13 -5.37 2.72 -28.00
C ASN A 13 -4.30 3.44 -27.12
N LYS A 14 -4.75 4.39 -26.30
CA LYS A 14 -3.92 5.22 -25.40
C LYS A 14 -3.84 4.69 -23.97
N ARG A 15 -4.55 3.61 -23.66
CA ARG A 15 -4.56 3.01 -22.32
C ARG A 15 -4.52 1.48 -22.41
N LYS A 16 -3.62 0.89 -21.64
CA LYS A 16 -3.54 -0.56 -21.40
C LYS A 16 -3.83 -0.84 -19.93
N LEU A 17 -4.75 -1.76 -19.66
CA LEU A 17 -5.15 -2.13 -18.29
C LEU A 17 -4.36 -3.34 -17.79
N GLN A 18 -3.03 -3.33 -17.95
CA GLN A 18 -2.16 -4.43 -17.55
C GLN A 18 -1.61 -4.25 -16.14
N VAL A 19 -1.26 -3.03 -15.76
CA VAL A 19 -0.75 -2.68 -14.44
C VAL A 19 -1.58 -1.52 -13.91
N LEU A 20 -2.10 -1.67 -12.70
CA LEU A 20 -2.88 -0.63 -12.04
C LEU A 20 -2.30 -0.32 -10.66
N TRP A 21 -2.24 0.95 -10.31
CA TRP A 21 -1.72 1.42 -9.03
C TRP A 21 -2.86 1.85 -8.13
N TYR A 22 -2.97 1.22 -6.97
CA TYR A 22 -4.00 1.51 -5.98
C TYR A 22 -3.40 2.17 -4.75
N ASP A 23 -3.99 3.31 -4.36
CA ASP A 23 -3.66 4.00 -3.12
C ASP A 23 -4.92 4.57 -2.45
N THR A 24 -4.80 4.84 -1.16
CA THR A 24 -5.84 5.48 -0.35
C THR A 24 -5.32 6.75 0.28
N THR A 25 -6.08 7.83 0.15
CA THR A 25 -5.83 9.09 0.85
C THR A 25 -7.02 9.47 1.70
N THR A 26 -6.81 10.37 2.66
CA THR A 26 -7.87 10.87 3.55
C THR A 26 -8.01 12.37 3.33
N ALA A 27 -9.24 12.82 3.10
CA ALA A 27 -9.58 14.24 3.15
C ALA A 27 -10.25 14.54 4.49
N TYR A 28 -9.83 15.60 5.16
CA TYR A 28 -10.48 16.12 6.36
C TYR A 28 -11.13 17.46 6.05
N PHE A 29 -12.18 17.80 6.78
CA PHE A 29 -12.86 19.09 6.67
C PHE A 29 -13.55 19.41 8.00
N GLU A 30 -13.66 20.70 8.28
CA GLU A 30 -14.46 21.19 9.40
C GLU A 30 -15.94 21.06 9.04
N SER A 31 -16.73 20.46 9.92
CA SER A 31 -18.17 20.36 9.72
C SER A 31 -18.93 20.54 11.03
N PHE A 32 -20.07 21.21 10.91
CA PHE A 32 -21.03 21.34 11.99
C PHE A 32 -22.03 20.16 12.03
N SER A 33 -21.98 19.25 11.04
CA SER A 33 -22.87 18.09 10.97
C SER A 33 -22.17 16.82 10.44
N ARG A 34 -22.29 15.73 11.20
CA ARG A 34 -21.80 14.40 10.84
C ARG A 34 -22.88 13.60 10.12
N ILE A 35 -22.87 13.63 8.79
CA ILE A 35 -23.87 12.92 7.97
C ILE A 35 -23.15 12.03 6.95
N GLY A 36 -23.63 10.79 6.82
CA GLY A 36 -23.17 9.82 5.82
C GLY A 36 -21.78 9.28 6.16
N ILE A 37 -20.86 9.40 5.19
CA ILE A 37 -19.49 8.87 5.29
C ILE A 37 -18.52 9.83 6.02
N ARG A 38 -19.00 10.99 6.45
CA ARG A 38 -18.22 12.04 7.12
C ARG A 38 -18.13 11.68 8.59
N VAL A 39 -17.06 11.00 8.96
CA VAL A 39 -16.84 10.52 10.33
C VAL A 39 -15.39 10.74 10.74
N PRO A 40 -15.11 11.09 12.00
CA PRO A 40 -13.74 11.21 12.48
C PRO A 40 -12.98 9.89 12.32
N GLY A 41 -11.73 10.01 11.87
CA GLY A 41 -10.92 8.87 11.48
C GLY A 41 -9.47 9.00 11.92
N PHE A 42 -8.68 8.00 11.54
CA PHE A 42 -7.24 8.02 11.77
C PHE A 42 -6.59 9.04 10.83
N SER A 43 -6.32 10.24 11.35
CA SER A 43 -5.62 11.28 10.63
C SER A 43 -4.12 11.07 10.72
N LYS A 44 -3.43 10.91 9.59
CA LYS A 44 -1.96 10.94 9.52
C LYS A 44 -1.40 12.30 10.00
N ASP A 45 -2.20 13.37 9.88
CA ASP A 45 -1.86 14.74 10.30
C ASP A 45 -2.33 15.11 11.72
N GLY A 46 -2.74 14.14 12.54
CA GLY A 46 -3.14 14.39 13.93
C GLY A 46 -4.51 15.04 14.15
N LYS A 47 -5.30 15.28 13.09
CA LYS A 47 -6.65 15.86 13.14
C LYS A 47 -7.74 14.84 13.47
N PHE A 48 -7.58 14.10 14.57
CA PHE A 48 -8.49 13.01 14.97
C PHE A 48 -9.91 13.47 15.33
N LYS A 49 -10.13 14.77 15.56
CA LYS A 49 -11.43 15.35 15.92
C LYS A 49 -12.24 15.84 14.71
N GLU A 50 -11.56 16.04 13.57
CA GLU A 50 -12.18 16.54 12.34
C GLU A 50 -12.88 15.40 11.58
N ASP A 51 -13.96 15.76 10.90
CA ASP A 51 -14.67 14.84 10.03
C ASP A 51 -13.80 14.50 8.82
N GLN A 52 -13.78 13.23 8.47
CA GLN A 52 -12.91 12.70 7.42
C GLN A 52 -13.70 11.83 6.45
N VAL A 53 -13.16 11.73 5.24
CA VAL A 53 -13.57 10.77 4.21
C VAL A 53 -12.32 10.11 3.64
N VAL A 54 -12.36 8.78 3.50
CA VAL A 54 -11.28 8.04 2.85
C VAL A 54 -11.60 7.91 1.36
N ILE A 55 -10.61 8.21 0.52
CA ILE A 55 -10.69 8.16 -0.93
C ILE A 55 -9.76 7.06 -1.41
N GLY A 56 -10.33 5.97 -1.93
CA GLY A 56 -9.59 5.00 -2.71
C GLY A 56 -9.50 5.46 -4.17
N LEU A 57 -8.31 5.39 -4.76
CA LEU A 57 -8.05 5.76 -6.15
C LEU A 57 -7.24 4.65 -6.82
N ILE A 58 -7.59 4.35 -8.07
CA ILE A 58 -6.77 3.49 -8.92
C ILE A 58 -6.44 4.18 -10.24
N THR A 59 -5.18 4.10 -10.64
CA THR A 59 -4.66 4.67 -11.90
C THR A 59 -4.06 3.60 -12.78
N ASP A 60 -3.90 3.92 -14.06
CA ASP A 60 -3.02 3.17 -14.95
C ASP A 60 -1.53 3.52 -14.74
N GLU A 61 -0.67 2.92 -15.56
CA GLU A 61 0.78 3.15 -15.58
C GLU A 61 1.20 4.59 -15.94
N ASN A 62 0.31 5.35 -16.58
CA ASN A 62 0.53 6.76 -16.92
C ASN A 62 0.03 7.71 -15.81
N GLY A 63 -0.47 7.16 -14.69
CA GLY A 63 -1.04 7.95 -13.60
C GLY A 63 -2.43 8.52 -13.91
N ILE A 64 -3.07 8.11 -15.01
CA ILE A 64 -4.41 8.59 -15.34
C ILE A 64 -5.42 7.81 -14.48
N PRO A 65 -6.35 8.48 -13.78
CA PRO A 65 -7.39 7.82 -13.00
C PRO A 65 -8.23 6.85 -13.84
N LEU A 66 -8.42 5.64 -13.32
CA LEU A 66 -9.37 4.68 -13.86
C LEU A 66 -10.66 4.70 -13.04
N HIS A 67 -10.55 4.65 -11.71
CA HIS A 67 -11.70 4.62 -10.80
C HIS A 67 -11.36 5.26 -9.45
N TYR A 68 -12.37 5.77 -8.76
CA TYR A 68 -12.26 6.19 -7.36
C TYR A 68 -13.50 5.76 -6.58
N LYS A 69 -13.37 5.65 -5.26
CA LYS A 69 -14.47 5.35 -4.35
C LYS A 69 -14.27 6.06 -3.02
N LEU A 70 -15.36 6.58 -2.49
CA LEU A 70 -15.38 7.20 -1.16
C LEU A 70 -15.81 6.17 -0.10
N PHE A 71 -15.15 6.22 1.04
CA PHE A 71 -15.41 5.38 2.20
C PHE A 71 -15.56 6.25 3.45
N PRO A 72 -16.26 5.76 4.50
CA PRO A 72 -16.29 6.43 5.79
C PRO A 72 -14.89 6.79 6.31
N GLY A 73 -14.71 7.98 6.88
CA GLY A 73 -13.40 8.46 7.38
C GLY A 73 -12.68 7.54 8.38
N ASN A 74 -13.42 6.70 9.11
CA ASN A 74 -12.89 5.72 10.04
C ASN A 74 -12.57 4.36 9.38
N THR A 75 -12.68 4.26 8.07
CA THR A 75 -12.34 3.04 7.33
C THR A 75 -10.84 2.89 7.23
N THR A 76 -10.28 1.84 7.82
CA THR A 76 -8.86 1.53 7.67
C THR A 76 -8.54 1.22 6.21
N ASP A 77 -7.40 1.72 5.71
CA ASP A 77 -6.88 1.52 4.35
C ASP A 77 -7.10 0.07 3.86
N SER A 78 -6.72 -0.93 4.66
CA SER A 78 -6.84 -2.36 4.31
C SER A 78 -8.27 -2.84 4.01
N LYS A 79 -9.29 -2.26 4.65
CA LYS A 79 -10.71 -2.61 4.48
C LYS A 79 -11.33 -1.99 3.23
N THR A 80 -10.70 -0.97 2.65
CA THR A 80 -11.18 -0.35 1.41
C THR A 80 -10.97 -1.28 0.20
N PHE A 81 -9.90 -2.08 0.23
CA PHE A 81 -9.33 -2.76 -0.93
C PHE A 81 -10.30 -3.71 -1.61
N ILE A 82 -10.86 -4.69 -0.88
CA ILE A 82 -11.74 -5.71 -1.47
C ILE A 82 -13.00 -5.08 -2.07
N HIS A 83 -13.64 -4.16 -1.34
CA HIS A 83 -14.83 -3.46 -1.83
C HIS A 83 -14.54 -2.60 -3.05
N PHE A 84 -13.34 -2.02 -3.15
CA PHE A 84 -12.90 -1.27 -4.31
C PHE A 84 -12.68 -2.19 -5.51
N MET A 85 -11.94 -3.29 -5.33
CA MET A 85 -11.60 -4.20 -6.43
C MET A 85 -12.83 -4.88 -7.02
N LEU A 86 -13.79 -5.28 -6.20
CA LEU A 86 -15.06 -5.86 -6.67
C LEU A 86 -15.85 -4.87 -7.52
N GLU A 87 -15.94 -3.61 -7.10
CA GLU A 87 -16.63 -2.59 -7.88
C GLU A 87 -15.91 -2.26 -9.19
N MET A 88 -14.59 -2.11 -9.13
CA MET A 88 -13.76 -1.86 -10.31
C MET A 88 -13.90 -3.00 -11.34
N LYS A 89 -13.81 -4.28 -10.91
CA LYS A 89 -14.01 -5.42 -11.81
C LYS A 89 -15.39 -5.39 -12.48
N ARG A 90 -16.44 -5.05 -11.73
CA ARG A 90 -17.80 -4.95 -12.26
C ARG A 90 -17.96 -3.80 -13.28
N VAL A 91 -17.27 -2.68 -13.08
CA VAL A 91 -17.45 -1.48 -13.92
C VAL A 91 -16.66 -1.57 -15.23
N TYR A 92 -15.46 -2.17 -15.20
CA TYR A 92 -14.48 -2.16 -16.30
C TYR A 92 -14.15 -3.53 -16.89
N GLU A 93 -14.75 -4.62 -16.40
CA GLU A 93 -14.62 -5.99 -16.96
C GLU A 93 -13.16 -6.44 -17.14
N ILE A 94 -12.31 -6.12 -16.16
CA ILE A 94 -10.87 -6.42 -16.24
C ILE A 94 -10.59 -7.88 -15.88
N GLU A 95 -10.09 -8.65 -16.85
CA GLU A 95 -9.79 -10.07 -16.67
C GLU A 95 -8.35 -10.34 -16.19
N LYS A 96 -7.34 -9.70 -16.82
CA LYS A 96 -5.91 -9.90 -16.49
C LYS A 96 -5.26 -8.58 -16.15
N VAL A 97 -4.84 -8.44 -14.90
CA VAL A 97 -4.22 -7.22 -14.38
C VAL A 97 -3.30 -7.51 -13.21
N VAL A 98 -2.23 -6.73 -13.13
CA VAL A 98 -1.34 -6.65 -11.97
C VAL A 98 -1.74 -5.45 -11.12
N ILE A 99 -2.16 -5.69 -9.88
CA ILE A 99 -2.43 -4.63 -8.92
C ILE A 99 -1.17 -4.33 -8.11
N VAL A 100 -0.72 -3.08 -8.17
CA VAL A 100 0.38 -2.58 -7.35
C VAL A 100 -0.19 -1.73 -6.23
N CYS A 101 0.17 -2.03 -4.98
CA CYS A 101 -0.24 -1.23 -3.84
C CYS A 101 0.77 -1.22 -2.70
N ASP A 102 0.55 -0.25 -1.81
CA ASP A 102 1.41 0.00 -0.67
C ASP A 102 1.26 -1.09 0.43
N LYS A 103 2.01 -0.90 1.52
CA LYS A 103 1.99 -1.86 2.64
C LYS A 103 0.71 -1.81 3.48
N GLY A 104 -0.08 -0.74 3.39
CA GLY A 104 -1.39 -0.63 4.04
C GLY A 104 -2.36 -1.69 3.55
N MET A 105 -2.20 -2.13 2.30
CA MET A 105 -3.00 -3.20 1.69
C MET A 105 -2.47 -4.62 1.95
N SER A 106 -1.29 -4.76 2.55
CA SER A 106 -0.59 -6.05 2.76
C SER A 106 -1.20 -6.90 3.90
N THR A 107 -2.50 -7.18 3.83
CA THR A 107 -3.17 -8.12 4.74
C THR A 107 -3.35 -9.49 4.10
N ASN A 108 -3.42 -10.54 4.92
CA ASN A 108 -3.69 -11.90 4.42
C ASN A 108 -5.04 -11.99 3.71
N ALA A 109 -6.04 -11.24 4.15
CA ALA A 109 -7.35 -11.20 3.51
C ALA A 109 -7.26 -10.64 2.09
N ASN A 110 -6.61 -9.48 1.91
CA ASN A 110 -6.46 -8.84 0.61
C ASN A 110 -5.63 -9.69 -0.36
N ILE A 111 -4.51 -10.25 0.08
CA ILE A 111 -3.67 -11.10 -0.78
C ILE A 111 -4.45 -12.35 -1.22
N ARG A 112 -5.15 -13.02 -0.30
CA ARG A 112 -5.96 -14.20 -0.63
C ARG A 112 -7.12 -13.85 -1.55
N PHE A 113 -7.73 -12.68 -1.39
CA PHE A 113 -8.76 -12.21 -2.30
C PHE A 113 -8.21 -12.10 -3.73
N LEU A 114 -7.04 -11.49 -3.91
CA LEU A 114 -6.38 -11.39 -5.22
C LEU A 114 -6.08 -12.79 -5.81
N GLU A 115 -5.47 -13.67 -5.01
CA GLU A 115 -5.15 -15.05 -5.39
C GLU A 115 -6.39 -15.87 -5.78
N ALA A 116 -7.52 -15.68 -5.07
CA ALA A 116 -8.78 -16.38 -5.34
C ALA A 116 -9.48 -15.88 -6.61
N HIS A 117 -9.23 -14.64 -7.02
CA HIS A 117 -9.82 -14.04 -8.22
C HIS A 117 -8.86 -14.01 -9.42
N GLY A 118 -7.73 -14.72 -9.33
CA GLY A 118 -6.72 -14.80 -10.39
C GLY A 118 -6.08 -13.45 -10.72
N ILE A 119 -6.00 -12.53 -9.76
CA ILE A 119 -5.43 -11.20 -9.95
C ILE A 119 -3.96 -11.22 -9.50
N ASP A 120 -3.07 -10.85 -10.41
CA ASP A 120 -1.65 -10.72 -10.10
C ASP A 120 -1.38 -9.47 -9.28
N TYR A 121 -0.31 -9.46 -8.49
CA TYR A 121 -0.06 -8.36 -7.58
C TYR A 121 1.40 -8.11 -7.24
N ILE A 122 1.69 -6.84 -6.93
CA ILE A 122 2.92 -6.39 -6.29
C ILE A 122 2.51 -5.56 -5.07
N ILE A 123 2.71 -6.12 -3.87
CA ILE A 123 2.32 -5.44 -2.63
C ILE A 123 3.54 -5.25 -1.76
N SER A 124 3.75 -4.01 -1.32
CA SER A 124 4.84 -3.67 -0.42
C SER A 124 4.68 -4.39 0.93
N TYR A 125 5.75 -4.96 1.47
CA TYR A 125 5.71 -5.72 2.73
C TYR A 125 6.36 -4.98 3.90
N ARG A 126 5.68 -4.93 5.06
CA ARG A 126 6.25 -4.35 6.29
C ARG A 126 7.23 -5.33 6.95
N MET A 127 8.49 -5.28 6.54
CA MET A 127 9.57 -6.16 7.04
C MET A 127 9.66 -6.24 8.59
N LYS A 128 9.41 -5.14 9.30
CA LYS A 128 9.43 -5.12 10.79
C LYS A 128 8.44 -6.11 11.42
N ALA A 129 7.31 -6.35 10.77
CA ALA A 129 6.29 -7.30 11.20
C ALA A 129 6.59 -8.75 10.78
N GLY A 130 7.69 -8.99 10.04
CA GLY A 130 8.10 -10.32 9.63
C GLY A 130 8.63 -11.18 10.76
N SER A 131 8.63 -12.49 10.52
CA SER A 131 9.19 -13.48 11.45
C SER A 131 10.70 -13.30 11.61
N LYS A 132 11.26 -13.87 12.69
CA LYS A 132 12.71 -13.88 12.93
C LYS A 132 13.49 -14.40 11.72
N LYS A 133 13.04 -15.51 11.13
CA LYS A 133 13.62 -16.10 9.91
C LYS A 133 13.64 -15.14 8.73
N VAL A 134 12.57 -14.36 8.52
CA VAL A 134 12.52 -13.35 7.45
C VAL A 134 13.52 -12.23 7.71
N LYS A 135 13.61 -11.73 8.95
CA LYS A 135 14.55 -10.68 9.32
C LYS A 135 16.00 -11.14 9.14
N GLU A 136 16.34 -12.33 9.62
CA GLU A 136 17.65 -12.94 9.44
C GLU A 136 17.99 -13.11 7.96
N TYR A 137 17.05 -13.62 7.16
CA TYR A 137 17.26 -13.77 5.72
C TYR A 137 17.54 -12.41 5.05
N VAL A 138 16.80 -11.35 5.38
CA VAL A 138 17.04 -10.01 4.80
C VAL A 138 18.43 -9.46 5.17
N LEU A 139 18.88 -9.70 6.41
CA LEU A 139 20.15 -9.17 6.93
C LEU A 139 21.38 -9.92 6.40
N LYS A 140 21.25 -11.20 6.06
CA LYS A 140 22.32 -11.95 5.38
C LYS A 140 22.68 -11.25 4.07
N GLN A 141 23.96 -10.93 3.90
CA GLN A 141 24.44 -10.25 2.69
C GLN A 141 24.61 -11.20 1.50
N ASP A 142 24.57 -12.50 1.76
CA ASP A 142 24.57 -13.55 0.74
C ASP A 142 23.33 -13.42 -0.17
N ASP A 143 23.46 -13.93 -1.39
CA ASP A 143 22.44 -13.99 -2.45
C ASP A 143 21.99 -12.64 -3.03
N TYR A 144 22.53 -11.51 -2.57
CA TYR A 144 22.26 -10.22 -3.21
C TYR A 144 22.94 -10.12 -4.58
N VAL A 145 22.13 -9.85 -5.58
CA VAL A 145 22.54 -9.53 -6.94
C VAL A 145 22.60 -8.01 -7.08
N ASN A 146 23.76 -7.50 -7.51
CA ASN A 146 23.90 -6.09 -7.88
C ASN A 146 23.18 -5.84 -9.20
N TYR A 147 22.20 -4.94 -9.20
CA TYR A 147 21.46 -4.57 -10.42
C TYR A 147 22.10 -3.37 -11.13
N GLY A 148 22.90 -2.59 -10.40
CA GLY A 148 23.61 -1.41 -10.92
C GLY A 148 23.66 -0.28 -9.90
N GLY A 149 24.71 0.53 -9.97
CA GLY A 149 24.91 1.66 -9.06
C GLY A 149 24.92 1.22 -7.59
N ASP A 150 24.06 1.84 -6.78
CA ASP A 150 23.92 1.53 -5.36
C ASP A 150 22.81 0.51 -5.06
N PHE A 151 22.14 -0.03 -6.08
CA PHE A 151 20.98 -0.90 -5.93
C PHE A 151 21.34 -2.38 -6.07
N LYS A 152 20.89 -3.16 -5.08
CA LYS A 152 20.98 -4.62 -5.07
C LYS A 152 19.67 -5.23 -4.61
N TYR A 153 19.41 -6.46 -5.05
CA TYR A 153 18.21 -7.18 -4.65
C TYR A 153 18.50 -8.66 -4.45
N LYS A 154 17.60 -9.35 -3.75
CA LYS A 154 17.54 -10.80 -3.73
C LYS A 154 16.11 -11.28 -3.63
N GLU A 155 15.92 -12.55 -3.94
CA GLU A 155 14.59 -13.12 -4.06
C GLU A 155 14.45 -14.37 -3.20
N GLN A 156 13.27 -14.55 -2.65
CA GLN A 156 12.92 -15.73 -1.89
C GLN A 156 11.51 -16.19 -2.27
N THR A 157 11.42 -17.45 -2.63
CA THR A 157 10.14 -18.15 -2.78
C THR A 157 9.77 -18.81 -1.45
N TYR A 158 8.52 -18.70 -1.04
CA TYR A 158 8.04 -19.28 0.22
C TYR A 158 6.59 -19.77 0.11
N PHE A 159 6.27 -20.80 0.90
CA PHE A 159 4.91 -21.30 1.03
C PHE A 159 4.09 -20.39 1.95
N SER A 160 2.88 -20.06 1.53
CA SER A 160 1.90 -19.40 2.37
C SER A 160 1.25 -20.41 3.31
N THR A 161 0.85 -19.94 4.49
CA THR A 161 0.26 -20.77 5.55
C THR A 161 -1.05 -20.18 6.03
N TRP A 162 -1.89 -21.06 6.58
CA TRP A 162 -3.01 -20.70 7.44
C TRP A 162 -2.51 -20.18 8.79
N GLN A 163 -3.42 -19.62 9.59
CA GLN A 163 -3.09 -19.11 10.92
C GLN A 163 -2.58 -20.21 11.86
N ASN A 164 -3.08 -21.44 11.69
CA ASN A 164 -2.62 -22.62 12.41
C ASN A 164 -1.28 -23.21 11.88
N GLY A 165 -0.61 -22.53 10.94
CA GLY A 165 0.67 -22.96 10.39
C GLY A 165 0.59 -23.99 9.26
N ARG A 166 -0.59 -24.54 8.94
CA ARG A 166 -0.75 -25.48 7.82
C ARG A 166 -0.50 -24.77 6.49
N LYS A 167 0.23 -25.40 5.55
CA LYS A 167 0.40 -24.88 4.18
C LYS A 167 -0.95 -24.78 3.47
N ASN A 168 -1.12 -23.74 2.66
CA ASN A 168 -2.33 -23.53 1.86
C ASN A 168 -2.08 -23.74 0.35
N ASP A 169 -1.02 -24.47 0.00
CA ASP A 169 -0.57 -24.77 -1.36
C ASP A 169 -0.34 -23.56 -2.27
N LYS A 170 -0.32 -22.34 -1.71
CA LYS A 170 0.08 -21.12 -2.42
C LYS A 170 1.56 -20.86 -2.19
N VAL A 171 2.25 -20.62 -3.28
CA VAL A 171 3.66 -20.24 -3.30
C VAL A 171 3.75 -18.76 -3.67
N ARG A 172 4.51 -18.00 -2.90
CA ARG A 172 4.69 -16.56 -3.09
C ARG A 172 6.15 -16.23 -3.30
N ARG A 173 6.40 -15.27 -4.18
CA ARG A 173 7.72 -14.66 -4.37
C ARG A 173 7.82 -13.42 -3.51
N ARG A 174 8.96 -13.25 -2.84
CA ARG A 174 9.35 -12.02 -2.14
C ARG A 174 10.61 -11.49 -2.77
N ILE A 175 10.58 -10.21 -3.14
CA ILE A 175 11.74 -9.47 -3.62
C ILE A 175 12.19 -8.56 -2.47
N ILE A 176 13.46 -8.63 -2.13
CA ILE A 176 14.10 -7.80 -1.11
C ILE A 176 15.09 -6.91 -1.84
N SER A 177 14.89 -5.60 -1.77
CA SER A 177 15.79 -4.61 -2.37
C SER A 177 16.53 -3.82 -1.30
N TYR A 178 17.77 -3.44 -1.61
CA TYR A 178 18.57 -2.52 -0.85
C TYR A 178 19.17 -1.47 -1.78
N SER A 179 19.18 -0.22 -1.34
CA SER A 179 19.92 0.87 -1.98
C SER A 179 20.66 1.66 -0.90
N SER A 180 21.93 1.99 -1.14
CA SER A 180 22.74 2.72 -0.15
C SER A 180 22.24 4.16 0.02
N SER A 181 21.81 4.81 -1.06
CA SER A 181 21.21 6.14 -1.00
C SER A 181 19.90 6.13 -0.20
N ARG A 182 19.03 5.14 -0.42
CA ARG A 182 17.80 4.99 0.38
C ARG A 182 18.09 4.70 1.84
N ALA A 183 19.06 3.84 2.13
CA ALA A 183 19.48 3.52 3.50
C ALA A 183 20.02 4.77 4.23
N SER A 184 20.77 5.62 3.52
CA SER A 184 21.32 6.87 4.03
C SER A 184 20.23 7.90 4.33
N LYS A 185 19.26 8.06 3.42
CA LYS A 185 18.07 8.89 3.64
C LYS A 185 17.27 8.41 4.86
N ASP A 186 16.92 7.14 4.90
CA ASP A 186 16.15 6.57 6.01
C ASP A 186 16.90 6.68 7.35
N ARG A 187 18.24 6.69 7.35
CA ARG A 187 19.07 6.94 8.54
C ARG A 187 18.95 8.40 8.99
N LYS A 188 19.13 9.35 8.07
CA LYS A 188 18.99 10.79 8.36
C LYS A 188 17.60 11.13 8.88
N ASP A 189 16.56 10.56 8.29
CA ASP A 189 15.18 10.75 8.75
C ASP A 189 14.98 10.25 10.19
N ARG A 190 15.59 9.10 10.55
CA ARG A 190 15.58 8.59 11.93
C ARG A 190 16.35 9.49 12.90
N GLU A 191 17.52 9.98 12.51
CA GLU A 191 18.34 10.88 13.31
C GLU A 191 17.60 12.21 13.57
N ASN A 192 16.95 12.78 12.54
CA ASN A 192 16.12 13.98 12.68
C ASN A 192 14.97 13.76 13.67
N LEU A 193 14.29 12.61 13.59
CA LEU A 193 13.25 12.26 14.57
C LEU A 193 13.83 12.22 15.98
N VAL A 194 14.92 11.49 16.22
CA VAL A 194 15.55 11.40 17.55
C VAL A 194 15.97 12.76 18.08
N ASN A 195 16.55 13.62 17.24
CA ASN A 195 16.96 14.97 17.63
C ASN A 195 15.76 15.84 18.02
N ASN A 196 14.68 15.81 17.23
CA ASN A 196 13.44 16.54 17.53
C ASN A 196 12.85 16.09 18.88
N TRP A 197 12.79 14.78 19.12
CA TRP A 197 12.31 14.22 20.39
C TRP A 197 13.18 14.65 21.58
N THR A 198 14.50 14.56 21.42
CA THR A 198 15.48 14.96 22.43
C THR A 198 15.35 16.45 22.79
N ASN A 199 15.21 17.32 21.79
CA ASN A 199 15.01 18.76 21.99
C ASN A 199 13.71 19.08 22.74
N ILE A 200 12.61 18.38 22.42
CA ILE A 200 11.33 18.55 23.13
C ILE A 200 11.47 18.09 24.58
N PHE A 201 12.07 16.92 24.82
CA PHE A 201 12.22 16.34 26.16
C PHE A 201 13.05 17.24 27.08
N PHE A 202 14.21 17.72 26.62
CA PHE A 202 15.07 18.58 27.43
C PHE A 202 14.53 20.00 27.65
N ASN A 203 13.65 20.49 26.77
CA ASN A 203 12.96 21.76 26.98
C ASN A 203 11.78 21.64 27.95
N LEU A 204 11.21 20.44 28.12
CA LEU A 204 10.12 20.17 29.08
C LEU A 204 10.62 19.91 30.49
N THR A 205 11.88 19.49 30.67
CA THR A 205 12.50 19.26 31.99
C THR A 205 13.16 20.51 32.59
N LYS A 206 12.95 21.69 32.00
CA LYS A 206 13.48 23.00 32.47
C LYS A 206 12.48 23.82 33.28
N TRP A 207 11.39 23.21 33.74
CA TRP A 207 10.39 23.75 34.66
C TRP A 207 10.33 22.87 35.90
#